data_AF-A0A349BXB1-F1
#
_entry.id   AF-A0A349BXB1-F1
#
_cell.length_a   1.000
_cell.length_b   1.000
_cell.length_c   1.000
_cell.angle_alpha   90.00
_cell.angle_beta   90.00
_cell.angle_gamma   90.00
#
_symmetry.space_group_name_H-M   'P 1'
#
loop_
_entity.id
_entity.type
_entity.pdbx_description
1 polymer ?
#
loop_
_entity_poly.entity_id
_entity_poly.type
_entity_poly.pdbx_seq_one_letter_code
_entity_poly.pdbx_strand_id
1 'polypeptide(L)' 'WVAGGMPITKMMNIERRHGEDKPVIRKALVELDGAPFKYFEAHRAEWAVETAFTYPGAIQYYGPAEVCDITTITLALEQA' A
#
# COMPACT_ATOMS: atom_id res chain seq x y z
N TRP A 1 -3.37 -17.73 1.32
CA TRP A 1 -2.82 -17.23 2.61
C TRP A 1 -1.90 -18.29 3.19
N VAL A 2 -0.94 -17.89 4.04
CA VAL A 2 -0.06 -18.81 4.77
C VAL A 2 -0.04 -18.36 6.24
N ALA A 3 -0.26 -19.28 7.17
CA ALA A 3 -0.17 -18.97 8.60
C ALA A 3 1.30 -18.86 9.05
N GLY A 4 1.61 -17.94 9.96
CA GLY A 4 2.97 -17.71 10.45
C GLY A 4 3.06 -16.67 11.56
N GLY A 5 4.30 -16.29 11.92
CA GLY A 5 4.58 -15.27 12.94
C GLY A 5 5.89 -14.53 12.68
N MET A 6 5.94 -13.24 13.03
CA MET A 6 7.11 -12.38 12.87
C MET A 6 7.50 -11.74 14.22
N PRO A 7 8.76 -11.89 14.70
CA PRO A 7 9.21 -11.22 15.91
C PRO A 7 9.17 -9.70 15.75
N ILE A 8 8.52 -9.00 16.68
CA ILE A 8 8.31 -7.54 16.60
C ILE A 8 9.61 -6.74 16.51
N THR A 9 10.69 -7.25 17.13
CA THR A 9 12.01 -6.61 17.14
C THR A 9 12.62 -6.48 15.75
N LYS A 10 12.21 -7.31 14.77
CA LYS A 10 12.65 -7.17 13.36
C LYS A 10 12.14 -5.89 12.69
N MET A 11 11.04 -5.32 13.19
CA MET A 11 10.43 -4.11 12.65
C MET A 11 10.88 -2.83 13.37
N MET A 12 11.79 -2.95 14.36
CA MET A 12 12.16 -1.84 15.23
C MET A 12 13.42 -1.10 14.78
N ASN A 13 13.49 0.18 15.11
CA ASN A 13 14.69 1.02 15.08
C ASN A 13 14.75 1.90 16.34
N ILE A 14 15.83 2.64 16.50
CA ILE A 14 15.94 3.71 17.50
C ILE A 14 15.51 5.03 16.85
N GLU A 15 14.58 5.73 17.47
CA GLU A 15 14.19 7.10 17.10
C GLU A 15 14.28 8.01 18.32
N ARG A 16 14.73 9.25 18.11
CA ARG A 16 14.69 10.30 19.15
C ARG A 16 13.26 10.82 19.31
N ARG A 17 12.67 10.68 20.49
CA ARG A 17 11.34 11.23 20.84
C ARG A 17 11.38 11.95 22.17
N HIS A 18 10.83 13.16 22.20
CA HIS A 18 10.84 14.03 23.38
C HIS A 18 12.24 14.17 24.02
N GLY A 19 13.29 14.20 23.19
CA GLY A 19 14.68 14.35 23.64
C GLY A 19 15.42 13.04 23.97
N GLU A 20 14.75 11.89 23.97
CA GLU A 20 15.33 10.59 24.36
C GLU A 20 15.31 9.58 23.21
N ASP A 21 16.30 8.70 23.16
CA ASP A 21 16.34 7.58 22.22
C ASP A 21 15.38 6.48 22.67
N LYS A 22 14.38 6.16 21.84
CA LYS A 22 13.35 5.17 22.15
C LYS A 22 13.32 4.09 21.06
N PRO A 23 13.29 2.79 21.43
CA PRO A 23 13.05 1.73 20.47
C PRO A 23 11.59 1.78 20.02
N VAL A 24 11.37 1.92 18.72
CA VAL A 24 10.03 2.06 18.12
C VAL A 24 9.95 1.24 16.83
N ILE A 25 8.73 0.96 16.38
CA ILE A 25 8.50 0.35 15.07
C ILE A 25 8.75 1.40 13.99
N ARG A 26 9.61 1.06 13.02
CA ARG A 26 9.89 1.93 11.87
C ARG A 26 8.63 2.09 11.03
N LYS A 27 8.27 3.32 10.69
CA LYS A 27 7.19 3.58 9.73
C LYS A 27 7.61 3.09 8.35
N ALA A 28 6.81 2.21 7.75
CA ALA A 28 6.94 1.88 6.33
C ALA A 28 6.39 3.07 5.51
N LEU A 29 7.23 3.61 4.62
CA LEU A 29 6.88 4.71 3.73
C LEU A 29 6.63 4.15 2.32
N VAL A 30 6.26 5.01 1.38
CA VAL A 30 6.15 4.62 -0.03
C VAL A 30 7.56 4.36 -0.58
N GLU A 31 7.77 3.16 -1.12
CA GLU A 31 8.99 2.83 -1.86
C GLU A 31 8.89 3.40 -3.29
N LEU A 32 9.74 4.39 -3.60
CA LEU A 32 9.67 5.16 -4.86
C LEU A 32 10.14 4.38 -6.08
N ASP A 33 10.87 3.29 -5.88
CA ASP A 33 11.23 2.31 -6.89
C ASP A 33 10.27 1.11 -6.93
N GLY A 34 9.33 1.03 -5.98
CA GLY A 34 8.31 -0.01 -5.90
C GLY A 34 7.25 0.07 -7.00
N ALA A 35 6.68 -1.09 -7.34
CA ALA A 35 5.68 -1.22 -8.40
C ALA A 35 4.47 -0.28 -8.26
N PRO A 36 3.90 -0.05 -7.06
CA PRO A 36 2.79 0.90 -6.91
C PRO A 36 3.15 2.34 -7.31
N PHE A 37 4.32 2.83 -6.87
CA PHE A 37 4.74 4.18 -7.21
C PHE A 37 5.14 4.28 -8.69
N LYS A 38 5.79 3.25 -9.24
CA LYS A 38 6.15 3.19 -10.66
C LYS A 38 4.93 3.18 -11.58
N TYR A 39 3.86 2.47 -11.19
CA TYR A 39 2.58 2.52 -11.89
C TYR A 39 2.02 3.95 -11.91
N PHE A 40 1.99 4.62 -10.76
CA PHE A 40 1.57 6.02 -10.70
C PHE A 40 2.46 6.93 -11.56
N GLU A 41 3.79 6.80 -11.45
CA GLU A 41 4.76 7.59 -12.21
C GLU A 41 4.56 7.47 -13.73
N ALA A 42 4.26 6.27 -14.22
CA ALA A 42 4.06 6.01 -15.64
C ALA A 42 2.79 6.66 -16.21
N HIS A 43 1.74 6.85 -15.40
CA HIS A 43 0.44 7.33 -15.89
C HIS A 43 0.12 8.78 -15.50
N ARG A 44 0.76 9.33 -14.46
CA ARG A 44 0.42 10.66 -13.91
C ARG A 44 0.47 11.81 -14.93
N ALA A 45 1.31 11.70 -15.97
CA ALA A 45 1.41 12.73 -17.01
C ALA A 45 0.16 12.76 -17.90
N GLU A 46 -0.38 11.60 -18.25
CA GLU A 46 -1.64 11.46 -18.99
C GLU A 46 -2.83 11.92 -18.12
N TRP A 47 -2.89 11.44 -16.88
CA TRP A 47 -3.98 11.80 -15.96
C TRP A 47 -4.03 13.29 -15.61
N ALA A 48 -2.93 14.02 -15.80
CA ALA A 48 -2.88 15.45 -15.57
C ALA A 48 -3.55 16.28 -16.67
N VAL A 49 -3.69 15.72 -17.88
CA VAL A 49 -4.18 16.45 -19.07
C VAL A 49 -5.47 15.86 -19.63
N GLU A 50 -5.67 14.56 -19.51
CA GLU A 50 -6.83 13.85 -20.04
C GLU A 50 -7.96 13.72 -19.01
N THR A 51 -9.19 13.49 -19.48
CA THR A 51 -10.32 13.12 -18.62
C THR A 51 -10.26 11.62 -18.28
N ALA A 52 -9.34 11.25 -17.38
CA ALA A 52 -9.02 9.86 -17.01
C ALA A 52 -9.53 9.48 -15.59
N PHE A 53 -10.74 9.91 -15.24
CA PHE A 53 -11.30 9.63 -13.90
C PHE A 53 -11.83 8.21 -13.76
N THR A 54 -11.56 7.59 -12.63
CA THR A 54 -12.17 6.31 -12.21
C THR A 54 -13.22 6.56 -11.14
N TYR A 55 -14.37 5.92 -11.26
CA TYR A 55 -15.49 6.05 -10.31
C TYR A 55 -15.75 4.70 -9.62
N PRO A 56 -14.96 4.34 -8.60
CA PRO A 56 -15.20 3.11 -7.86
C PRO A 56 -16.59 3.12 -7.21
N GLY A 57 -17.29 2.00 -7.27
CA GLY A 57 -18.57 1.81 -6.60
C GLY A 57 -18.43 1.66 -5.09
N ALA A 58 -19.57 1.53 -4.40
CA ALA A 58 -19.58 1.17 -2.98
C ALA A 58 -19.01 -0.23 -2.76
N ILE A 59 -18.49 -0.51 -1.56
CA ILE A 59 -18.08 -1.85 -1.15
C ILE A 59 -19.29 -2.79 -1.25
N GLN A 60 -19.11 -3.91 -1.96
CA GLN A 60 -20.15 -4.93 -2.14
C GLN A 60 -19.86 -6.15 -1.26
N TYR A 61 -20.85 -6.57 -0.49
CA TYR A 61 -20.76 -7.76 0.38
C TYR A 61 -21.48 -8.98 -0.20
N TYR A 62 -22.18 -8.82 -1.32
CA TYR A 62 -22.94 -9.85 -2.00
C TYR A 62 -22.77 -9.71 -3.52
N GLY A 63 -22.80 -10.82 -4.24
CA GLY A 63 -22.64 -10.85 -5.69
C GLY A 63 -21.39 -11.63 -6.12
N PRO A 64 -20.91 -11.40 -7.36
CA PRO A 64 -19.74 -12.08 -7.89
C PRO A 64 -18.46 -11.82 -7.06
N ALA A 65 -17.65 -12.85 -6.86
CA ALA A 65 -16.38 -12.76 -6.15
C ALA A 65 -15.41 -11.75 -6.78
N GLU A 66 -15.44 -11.60 -8.10
CA GLU A 66 -14.66 -10.58 -8.84
C GLU A 66 -14.97 -9.13 -8.45
N VAL A 67 -16.08 -8.88 -7.76
CA VAL A 67 -16.45 -7.57 -7.22
C VAL A 67 -16.31 -7.53 -5.70
N CYS A 68 -16.73 -8.59 -5.00
CA CYS A 68 -16.74 -8.64 -3.54
C CYS A 68 -15.34 -8.87 -2.92
N ASP A 69 -14.48 -9.62 -3.59
CA ASP A 69 -13.21 -10.10 -3.03
C ASP A 69 -11.99 -9.36 -3.61
N ILE A 70 -12.19 -8.19 -4.22
CA ILE A 70 -11.10 -7.37 -4.76
C ILE A 70 -10.19 -6.85 -3.65
N THR A 71 -8.89 -6.83 -3.93
CA THR A 71 -7.90 -6.22 -3.04
C THR A 71 -7.59 -4.78 -3.45
N THR A 72 -6.79 -4.08 -2.64
CA THR A 72 -6.24 -2.78 -3.06
C THR A 72 -5.32 -2.95 -4.28
N ILE A 73 -5.24 -1.91 -5.10
CA ILE A 73 -4.31 -1.86 -6.24
C ILE A 73 -2.87 -1.99 -5.76
N THR A 74 -2.53 -1.38 -4.62
CA THR A 74 -1.20 -1.52 -3.98
C THR A 74 -0.85 -2.99 -3.76
N LEU A 75 -1.72 -3.77 -3.11
CA LEU A 75 -1.46 -5.19 -2.84
C LEU A 75 -1.37 -6.00 -4.14
N ALA A 76 -2.25 -5.73 -5.10
CA ALA A 76 -2.23 -6.40 -6.40
C ALA A 76 -0.92 -6.15 -7.17
N LEU A 77 -0.38 -4.93 -7.14
CA LEU A 77 0.89 -4.58 -7.81
C LEU A 77 2.12 -5.09 -7.05
N GLU A 78 2.08 -5.15 -5.72
CA GLU A 78 3.18 -5.67 -4.89
C GLU A 78 3.29 -7.21 -4.92
N GLN A 79 2.19 -7.90 -5.25
CA GLN A 79 2.10 -9.37 -5.31
C GLN A 79 1.95 -9.91 -6.74
N ALA A 80 2.09 -9.05 -7.75
CA ALA A 80 1.98 -9.40 -9.17
C ALA A 80 3.10 -10.34 -9.66
#